data_AF-A0A835XBW3-F1
#
_entry.id   AF-A0A835XBW3-F1
#
_cell.length_a   1.000
_cell.length_b   1.000
_cell.length_c   1.000
_cell.angle_alpha   90.00
_cell.angle_beta   90.00
_cell.angle_gamma   90.00
#
_symmetry.space_group_name_H-M   'P 1'
#
loop_
_entity.id
_entity.type
_entity.pdbx_description
1 polymer ?
#
loop_
_entity_poly.entity_id
_entity_poly.type
_entity_poly.pdbx_seq_one_letter_code
_entity_poly.pdbx_strand_id
1 'polypeptide(L)'
;MNKKFKTIRSAINIKYNKKILEQFKKKGFNITSYDRSKEPSIVKNKENSSITWGIKKAIKEISKPPDIVYHKGDYGKEPMILIFGKNPDEVIHKISRLS
;
A
#
# COMPACT_ATOMS: atom_id res chain seq x y z
N MET A 1 -1.41 3.79 8.39
CA MET A 1 -1.66 2.36 8.65
C MET A 1 -1.80 2.11 10.14
N ASN A 2 -0.70 2.03 10.91
CA ASN A 2 -0.73 1.71 12.34
C ASN A 2 -1.66 2.61 13.18
N LYS A 3 -1.69 3.93 12.92
CA LYS A 3 -2.60 4.87 13.61
C LYS A 3 -4.08 4.45 13.58
N LYS A 4 -4.55 3.85 12.47
CA LYS A 4 -5.92 3.34 12.33
C LYS A 4 -6.03 1.86 12.73
N PHE A 5 -5.04 1.06 12.33
CA PHE A 5 -4.98 -0.38 12.58
C PHE A 5 -3.74 -0.70 13.41
N LYS A 6 -3.85 -0.57 14.74
CA LYS A 6 -2.72 -0.67 15.69
C LYS A 6 -1.94 -1.99 15.60
N THR A 7 -2.60 -3.06 15.16
CA THR A 7 -2.02 -4.40 15.01
C THR A 7 -1.10 -4.52 13.80
N ILE A 8 -1.20 -3.63 12.81
CA ILE A 8 -0.34 -3.66 11.62
C ILE A 8 0.96 -2.93 11.92
N ARG A 9 2.05 -3.70 11.99
CA ARG A 9 3.39 -3.22 12.40
C ARG A 9 4.50 -3.61 11.43
N SER A 10 4.19 -4.38 10.39
CA SER A 10 5.14 -4.79 9.37
C SER A 10 4.64 -4.41 7.99
N ALA A 11 5.55 -4.02 7.10
CA ALA A 11 5.27 -3.77 5.72
C ALA A 11 6.52 -3.98 4.85
N ILE A 12 6.31 -4.26 3.58
CA ILE A 12 7.37 -4.28 2.55
C ILE A 12 6.87 -3.62 1.28
N ASN A 13 7.74 -2.88 0.62
CA ASN A 13 7.48 -2.37 -0.73
C ASN A 13 8.07 -3.34 -1.76
N ILE A 14 7.29 -3.62 -2.80
CA ILE A 14 7.75 -4.35 -3.98
C ILE A 14 7.46 -3.53 -5.23
N LYS A 15 8.21 -3.83 -6.31
CA LYS A 15 8.01 -3.21 -7.62
C LYS A 15 6.58 -3.40 -8.08
N TYR A 16 5.96 -2.32 -8.57
CA TYR A 16 4.64 -2.43 -9.18
C TYR A 16 4.69 -3.30 -10.43
N ASN A 17 3.81 -4.31 -10.46
CA ASN A 17 3.56 -5.12 -11.63
C ASN A 17 2.08 -5.48 -11.68
N LYS A 18 1.41 -5.16 -12.79
CA LYS A 18 -0.01 -5.45 -12.98
C LYS A 18 -0.31 -6.94 -12.80
N LYS A 19 0.55 -7.84 -13.29
CA LYS A 19 0.37 -9.31 -13.16
C LYS A 19 0.39 -9.75 -11.70
N ILE A 20 1.30 -9.21 -10.89
CA ILE A 20 1.38 -9.48 -9.43
C ILE A 20 0.08 -9.02 -8.74
N LEU A 21 -0.39 -7.82 -9.07
CA LEU A 21 -1.62 -7.29 -8.48
C LEU A 21 -2.86 -8.16 -8.81
N GLU A 22 -2.96 -8.62 -10.06
CA GLU A 22 -4.04 -9.53 -10.48
C GLU A 22 -3.93 -10.91 -9.79
N GLN A 23 -2.73 -11.43 -9.56
CA GLN A 23 -2.55 -12.66 -8.78
C GLN A 23 -3.06 -12.50 -7.33
N PHE A 24 -2.72 -11.40 -6.67
CA PHE A 24 -3.22 -11.11 -5.33
C PHE A 24 -4.76 -10.99 -5.30
N LYS A 25 -5.37 -10.29 -6.28
CA LYS A 25 -6.82 -10.21 -6.40
C LYS A 25 -7.45 -11.61 -6.52
N LYS A 26 -6.92 -12.45 -7.42
CA LYS A 26 -7.40 -13.82 -7.63
C LYS A 26 -7.30 -14.70 -6.37
N LYS A 27 -6.30 -14.46 -5.53
CA LYS A 27 -6.09 -15.18 -4.26
C LYS A 27 -6.89 -14.57 -3.08
N GLY A 28 -7.77 -13.58 -3.34
CA GLY A 28 -8.71 -13.04 -2.35
C GLY A 28 -8.13 -11.97 -1.41
N PHE A 29 -6.97 -11.40 -1.75
CA PHE A 29 -6.34 -10.36 -0.93
C PHE A 29 -7.11 -9.04 -0.96
N ASN A 30 -7.21 -8.37 0.19
CA ASN A 30 -7.82 -7.05 0.28
C ASN A 30 -6.84 -5.99 -0.22
N ILE A 31 -7.14 -5.41 -1.38
CA ILE A 31 -6.27 -4.46 -2.05
C ILE A 31 -6.96 -3.10 -2.10
N THR A 32 -6.26 -2.05 -1.67
CA THR A 32 -6.66 -0.66 -1.92
C THR A 32 -5.57 0.09 -2.68
N SER A 33 -5.89 1.32 -3.08
CA SER A 33 -4.96 2.17 -3.81
C SER A 33 -5.15 3.63 -3.49
N TYR A 34 -4.13 4.43 -3.82
CA TYR A 34 -4.25 5.87 -3.91
C TYR A 34 -3.62 6.38 -5.19
N ASP A 35 -4.09 7.55 -5.62
CA ASP A 35 -3.64 8.21 -6.83
C ASP A 35 -2.77 9.41 -6.45
N ARG A 36 -1.50 9.39 -6.83
CA ARG A 36 -0.54 10.47 -6.50
C ARG A 36 -0.83 11.77 -7.24
N SER A 37 -1.54 11.73 -8.36
CA SER A 37 -1.96 12.96 -9.07
C SER A 37 -2.93 13.80 -8.22
N LYS A 38 -3.65 13.17 -7.29
CA LYS A 38 -4.60 13.81 -6.36
C LYS A 38 -3.95 14.31 -5.08
N GLU A 39 -2.64 14.17 -4.94
CA GLU A 39 -1.90 14.64 -3.76
C GLU A 39 -1.83 16.18 -3.77
N PRO A 40 -2.32 16.87 -2.71
CA PRO A 40 -2.27 18.33 -2.66
C PRO A 40 -0.83 18.86 -2.73
N SER A 41 -0.61 19.98 -3.43
CA SER A 41 0.73 20.56 -3.62
C SER A 41 1.44 20.86 -2.30
N ILE A 42 0.71 21.30 -1.27
CA ILE A 42 1.27 21.56 0.06
C ILE A 42 1.81 20.28 0.74
N VAL A 43 1.24 19.12 0.40
CA VAL A 43 1.75 17.82 0.85
C VAL A 43 2.93 17.42 -0.03
N LYS A 44 2.81 17.54 -1.36
CA LYS A 44 3.91 17.20 -2.31
C LYS A 44 5.23 17.92 -1.98
N ASN A 45 5.16 19.17 -1.54
CA ASN A 45 6.33 20.00 -1.23
C ASN A 45 6.90 19.76 0.18
N LYS A 46 6.19 19.00 1.03
CA LYS A 46 6.65 18.65 2.37
C LYS A 46 7.30 17.28 2.35
N GLU A 47 8.56 17.22 2.73
CA GLU A 47 9.32 15.98 2.83
C GLU A 47 8.60 14.94 3.70
N ASN A 48 8.73 13.66 3.34
CA ASN A 48 8.19 12.49 4.07
C ASN A 48 6.67 12.46 4.28
N SER A 49 5.90 13.29 3.55
CA SER A 49 4.45 13.42 3.77
C SER A 49 3.58 12.67 2.74
N SER A 50 4.09 12.41 1.53
CA SER A 50 3.34 11.76 0.44
C SER A 50 2.83 10.36 0.79
N ILE A 51 3.69 9.51 1.36
CA ILE A 51 3.30 8.14 1.75
C ILE A 51 2.26 8.20 2.87
N THR A 52 2.45 9.09 3.85
CA THR A 52 1.49 9.27 4.95
C THR A 52 0.12 9.69 4.43
N TRP A 53 0.06 10.66 3.52
CA TRP A 53 -1.18 11.09 2.88
C TRP A 53 -1.81 9.97 2.05
N GLY A 54 -1.03 9.29 1.21
CA GLY A 54 -1.50 8.24 0.32
C GLY A 54 -2.11 7.08 1.09
N ILE A 55 -1.42 6.62 2.15
CA ILE A 55 -1.95 5.58 3.05
C ILE A 55 -3.21 6.06 3.77
N LYS A 56 -3.25 7.29 4.29
CA LYS A 56 -4.48 7.84 4.91
C LYS A 56 -5.64 7.83 3.92
N LYS A 57 -5.41 8.21 2.66
CA LYS A 57 -6.43 8.23 1.61
C LYS A 57 -6.91 6.82 1.26
N ALA A 58 -5.97 5.87 1.10
CA ALA A 58 -6.27 4.48 0.74
C ALA A 58 -7.03 3.69 1.82
N ILE A 59 -6.92 4.10 3.09
CA ILE A 59 -7.58 3.43 4.21
C ILE A 59 -8.73 4.23 4.84
N LYS A 60 -9.15 5.35 4.24
CA LYS A 60 -10.10 6.28 4.86
C LYS A 60 -11.45 5.61 5.16
N GLU A 61 -12.04 4.96 4.17
CA GLU A 61 -13.42 4.44 4.22
C GLU A 61 -13.53 2.95 4.59
N ILE A 62 -12.41 2.27 4.83
CA ILE A 62 -12.40 0.82 5.15
C ILE A 62 -12.36 0.59 6.67
N SER A 63 -13.11 -0.42 7.14
CA SER A 63 -13.17 -0.82 8.55
C SER A 63 -12.14 -1.90 8.93
N LYS A 64 -11.61 -2.62 7.94
CA LYS A 64 -10.58 -3.66 8.10
C LYS A 64 -9.26 -3.22 7.46
N PRO A 65 -8.09 -3.62 8.00
CA PRO A 65 -6.82 -3.32 7.38
C PRO A 65 -6.71 -4.00 6.01
N PRO A 66 -6.21 -3.31 4.97
CA PRO A 66 -5.95 -3.95 3.69
C PRO A 66 -4.66 -4.78 3.82
N ASP A 67 -4.59 -5.86 3.05
CA ASP A 67 -3.37 -6.62 2.89
C ASP A 67 -2.35 -5.85 2.05
N ILE A 68 -2.86 -5.09 1.07
CA ILE A 68 -2.05 -4.44 0.05
C ILE A 68 -2.56 -3.02 -0.21
N VAL A 69 -1.64 -2.07 -0.35
CA VAL A 69 -1.91 -0.74 -0.90
C VAL A 69 -0.97 -0.49 -2.08
N TYR A 70 -1.47 -0.05 -3.23
CA TYR A 70 -0.60 0.30 -4.36
C TYR A 70 -0.85 1.72 -4.89
N HIS A 71 0.11 2.24 -5.64
CA HIS A 71 -0.05 3.44 -6.47
C HIS A 71 0.67 3.27 -7.80
N LYS A 72 0.21 3.99 -8.83
CA LYS A 72 0.77 3.94 -10.19
C LYS A 72 1.91 4.94 -10.44
N GLY A 73 2.42 5.54 -9.37
CA GLY A 73 3.50 6.53 -9.48
C GLY A 73 2.96 7.92 -9.80
N ASP A 74 3.86 8.84 -10.12
CA ASP A 74 3.61 10.19 -10.62
C ASP A 74 4.90 10.67 -11.33
N TYR A 75 4.92 11.89 -11.88
CA TYR A 75 6.14 12.48 -12.41
C TYR A 75 7.28 12.44 -11.37
N GLY A 76 8.42 11.85 -11.74
CA GLY A 76 9.58 11.65 -10.87
C GLY A 76 9.35 10.67 -9.69
N LYS A 77 8.24 9.91 -9.68
CA LYS A 77 7.84 9.04 -8.58
C LYS A 77 7.48 7.64 -9.10
N GLU A 78 8.29 6.65 -8.78
CA GLU A 78 8.08 5.26 -9.24
C GLU A 78 6.78 4.65 -8.69
N PRO A 79 6.11 3.75 -9.45
CA PRO A 79 4.96 2.99 -8.97
C PRO A 79 5.37 1.88 -7.97
N MET A 80 4.56 1.64 -6.93
CA MET A 80 4.87 0.65 -5.89
C MET A 80 3.63 -0.14 -5.43
N ILE A 81 3.87 -1.36 -4.97
CA ILE A 81 2.93 -2.20 -4.20
C ILE A 81 3.48 -2.31 -2.77
N LEU A 82 2.66 -1.97 -1.78
CA LEU A 82 2.98 -2.05 -0.36
C LEU A 82 2.17 -3.20 0.26
N ILE A 83 2.83 -4.20 0.81
CA ILE A 83 2.20 -5.35 1.47
C ILE A 83 2.32 -5.16 2.98
N PHE A 84 1.24 -5.35 3.70
CA PHE A 84 1.14 -5.11 5.15
C PHE A 84 0.87 -6.39 5.93
N GLY A 85 1.35 -6.44 7.17
CA GLY A 85 1.10 -7.54 8.11
C GLY A 85 1.31 -7.13 9.56
N LYS A 86 0.92 -8.00 10.50
CA LYS A 86 1.11 -7.79 11.94
C LYS A 86 2.57 -7.93 12.35
N ASN A 87 3.32 -8.77 11.65
CA ASN A 87 4.72 -9.08 11.86
C ASN A 87 5.41 -9.41 10.51
N PRO A 88 6.75 -9.53 10.46
CA PRO A 88 7.48 -9.89 9.25
C PRO A 88 7.04 -11.21 8.63
N ASP A 89 6.78 -12.24 9.46
CA ASP A 89 6.37 -13.57 8.98
C ASP A 89 5.07 -13.54 8.18
N GLU A 90 4.08 -12.77 8.62
CA GLU A 90 2.83 -12.57 7.89
C GLU A 90 3.09 -11.91 6.53
N VAL A 91 3.98 -10.92 6.46
CA VAL A 91 4.33 -10.24 5.20
C VAL A 91 5.02 -11.21 4.24
N ILE A 92 5.98 -12.00 4.72
CA ILE A 92 6.67 -13.02 3.91
C ILE A 92 5.69 -14.11 3.46
N HIS A 93 4.78 -14.54 4.33
CA HIS A 93 3.73 -15.49 3.97
C HIS A 93 2.84 -14.95 2.86
N LYS A 94 2.46 -13.66 2.88
CA LYS A 94 1.68 -13.06 1.78
C LYS A 94 2.47 -13.05 0.47
N ILE A 95 3.76 -12.74 0.52
CA ILE A 95 4.63 -12.77 -0.67
C ILE A 95 4.79 -14.18 -1.23
N SER A 96 4.95 -15.20 -0.39
CA SER A 96 5.10 -16.58 -0.87
C SER A 96 3.85 -17.09 -1.59
N ARG A 97 2.70 -16.44 -1.40
CA ARG A 97 1.49 -16.64 -2.21
C ARG A 97 1.61 -16.03 -3.62
N LEU A 98 2.74 -15.50 -4.07
CA LEU A 98 2.97 -15.14 -5.48
C LEU A 98 3.55 -16.27 -6.30
N SER A 99 4.11 -17.28 -5.63
CA SER A 99 4.53 -18.55 -6.22
C SER A 99 3.33 -19.38 -6.70
#